data_AF-A0A645FLY1-F1
#
_entry.id   AF-A0A645FLY1-F1
#
_cell.length_a   1.000
_cell.length_b   1.000
_cell.length_c   1.000
_cell.angle_alpha   90.00
_cell.angle_beta   90.00
_cell.angle_gamma   90.00
#
_symmetry.space_group_name_H-M   'P 1'
#
loop_
_entity.id
_entity.type
_entity.pdbx_description
1 polymer ?
#
loop_
_entity_poly.entity_id
_entity_poly.type
_entity_poly.pdbx_seq_one_letter_code
_entity_poly.pdbx_strand_id
1 'polypeptide(L)' 'MEAEKKKPEFKLDLNDKVAFTKILFKGNDEKLKATVEKLNSFDNLEDARQYLSDIYYENDWSKADEYAQRLWSLVENKFL' A
#
# COMPACT_ATOMS: atom_id res chain seq x y z
N MET A 1 -25.62 17.07 10.49
CA MET A 1 -24.21 16.75 10.21
C MET A 1 -24.17 15.26 10.01
N GLU A 2 -24.22 14.82 8.76
CA GLU A 2 -24.04 13.41 8.43
C GLU A 2 -22.63 13.05 8.86
N ALA A 3 -22.51 12.11 9.79
CA ALA A 3 -21.20 11.58 10.16
C ALA A 3 -20.60 10.97 8.89
N GLU A 4 -19.62 11.66 8.31
CA GLU A 4 -18.80 11.15 7.23
C GLU A 4 -18.34 9.76 7.68
N LYS A 5 -18.92 8.70 7.09
CA LYS A 5 -18.50 7.32 7.33
C LYS A 5 -17.05 7.27 6.89
N LYS A 6 -16.12 7.46 7.82
CA LYS A 6 -14.69 7.35 7.58
C LYS A 6 -14.48 6.00 6.91
N LYS A 7 -14.12 6.04 5.62
CA LYS A 7 -13.70 4.84 4.90
C LYS A 7 -12.62 4.16 5.75
N PRO A 8 -12.61 2.82 5.84
CA PRO A 8 -11.56 2.11 6.56
C PRO A 8 -10.20 2.60 6.04
N GLU A 9 -9.41 3.14 6.95
CA GLU A 9 -8.06 3.60 6.62
C GLU A 9 -7.19 2.36 6.40
N PHE A 10 -6.50 2.33 5.27
CA PHE A 10 -5.45 1.36 5.00
C PHE A 10 -4.33 1.60 6.01
N LYS A 11 -4.20 0.70 6.97
CA LYS A 11 -3.17 0.74 8.00
C LYS A 11 -2.32 -0.50 7.89
N LEU A 12 -1.01 -0.28 7.91
CA LEU A 12 -0.03 -1.34 7.99
C LEU A 12 0.27 -1.64 9.45
N ASP A 13 0.30 -2.92 9.80
CA ASP A 13 0.87 -3.37 11.05
C ASP A 13 2.35 -3.03 11.14
N LEU A 14 2.88 -2.89 12.35
CA LEU A 14 4.30 -2.60 12.60
C LEU A 14 5.22 -3.60 11.88
N ASN A 15 4.83 -4.87 11.84
CA ASN A 15 5.63 -5.91 11.18
C ASN A 15 5.63 -5.73 9.65
N ASP A 16 4.46 -5.53 9.05
CA ASP A 16 4.33 -5.27 7.61
C ASP A 16 5.01 -3.97 7.21
N LYS A 17 4.90 -2.91 8.02
CA LYS A 17 5.60 -1.65 7.80
C LYS A 17 7.11 -1.86 7.74
N VAL A 18 7.69 -2.53 8.73
CA VAL A 18 9.13 -2.80 8.79
C VAL A 18 9.58 -3.68 7.61
N ALA A 19 8.82 -4.73 7.30
CA ALA A 19 9.12 -5.64 6.21
C ALA A 19 9.06 -4.93 4.85
N PHE A 20 7.99 -4.19 4.56
CA PHE A 20 7.85 -3.46 3.31
C PHE A 20 8.90 -2.36 3.18
N THR A 21 9.15 -1.56 4.23
CA THR A 21 10.22 -0.55 4.18
C THR A 21 11.54 -1.20 3.78
N LYS A 22 11.92 -2.32 4.42
CA LYS A 22 13.23 -2.95 4.20
C LYS A 22 13.33 -3.70 2.88
N ILE A 23 12.29 -4.43 2.51
CA ILE A 23 12.30 -5.34 1.35
C ILE A 23 11.82 -4.63 0.08
N LEU A 24 10.63 -4.03 0.13
CA LEU A 24 10.02 -3.36 -1.02
C LEU A 24 10.66 -2.00 -1.30
N PHE A 25 10.90 -1.22 -0.25
CA PHE A 25 11.42 0.15 -0.39
C PHE A 25 12.92 0.27 -0.06
N LYS A 26 13.64 -0.86 0.09
CA LYS A 26 15.10 -0.92 0.32
C LYS A 26 15.59 -0.04 1.49
N GLY A 27 14.79 0.08 2.53
CA GLY A 27 15.03 0.89 3.73
C GLY A 27 14.43 2.30 3.69
N ASN A 28 13.71 2.67 2.63
CA ASN A 28 13.14 4.01 2.48
C ASN A 28 11.73 4.10 3.12
N ASP A 29 11.66 4.53 4.38
CA ASP A 29 10.39 4.70 5.11
C ASP A 29 9.52 5.83 4.54
N GLU A 30 10.14 6.90 4.03
CA GLU A 30 9.41 8.04 3.45
C GLU A 30 8.64 7.63 2.21
N LYS A 31 9.24 6.83 1.32
CA LYS A 31 8.54 6.27 0.16
C LYS A 31 7.39 5.36 0.57
N LEU A 32 7.60 4.46 1.54
CA LEU A 32 6.51 3.61 2.03
C LEU A 32 5.36 4.46 2.56
N LYS A 33 5.66 5.45 3.40
CA LYS A 33 4.64 6.34 3.98
C LYS A 33 3.88 7.09 2.89
N ALA A 34 4.57 7.67 1.91
CA ALA A 34 3.94 8.34 0.78
C ALA A 34 3.05 7.40 -0.03
N THR A 35 3.49 6.16 -0.28
CA THR A 35 2.68 5.12 -0.93
C THR A 35 1.43 4.80 -0.11
N VAL A 36 1.55 4.60 1.20
CA VAL A 36 0.41 4.33 2.11
C VAL A 36 -0.57 5.52 2.14
N GLU A 37 -0.08 6.76 2.20
CA GLU A 37 -0.92 7.96 2.18
C GLU A 37 -1.64 8.10 0.84
N LYS A 38 -0.95 7.84 -0.27
CA LYS A 38 -1.54 7.84 -1.61
C LYS A 38 -2.62 6.75 -1.74
N LEU A 39 -2.34 5.55 -1.24
CA LEU A 39 -3.30 4.44 -1.19
C LEU A 39 -4.53 4.77 -0.33
N ASN A 40 -4.34 5.52 0.74
CA ASN A 40 -5.43 6.02 1.57
C ASN A 40 -6.30 7.05 0.85
N SER A 41 -5.70 7.89 0.00
CA SER A 41 -6.39 8.91 -0.78
C SER A 41 -7.25 8.38 -1.94
N PHE A 42 -7.09 7.12 -2.36
CA PHE A 42 -7.92 6.56 -3.43
C PHE A 42 -9.32 6.20 -2.94
N ASP A 43 -10.31 6.46 -3.79
CA ASP A 43 -11.72 6.20 -3.52
C ASP A 43 -12.18 4.80 -3.90
N ASN A 44 -11.46 4.16 -4.82
CA ASN A 44 -11.77 2.87 -5.44
C ASN A 44 -10.51 2.00 -5.60
N LEU A 45 -10.73 0.69 -5.62
CA LEU A 45 -9.65 -0.30 -5.68
C LEU A 45 -8.86 -0.26 -7.00
N GLU A 46 -9.53 0.03 -8.11
CA GLU A 46 -8.91 0.04 -9.44
C GLU A 46 -7.77 1.07 -9.52
N ASP A 47 -8.00 2.30 -9.06
CA ASP A 47 -6.98 3.35 -9.00
C ASP A 47 -5.83 2.96 -8.05
N ALA A 48 -6.14 2.36 -6.90
CA ALA A 48 -5.13 1.87 -5.98
C ALA A 48 -4.28 0.75 -6.58
N ARG A 49 -4.88 -0.18 -7.31
CA ARG A 49 -4.19 -1.27 -8.03
C ARG A 49 -3.30 -0.74 -9.14
N GLN A 50 -3.79 0.20 -9.94
CA GLN A 50 -3.01 0.82 -11.00
C GLN A 50 -1.74 1.49 -10.41
N TYR A 51 -1.92 2.26 -9.34
CA TYR A 51 -0.80 2.88 -8.65
C TYR A 51 0.19 1.88 -8.07
N LEU A 52 -0.29 0.81 -7.43
CA LEU A 52 0.59 -0.25 -6.93
C LEU A 52 1.37 -0.95 -8.05
N SER A 53 0.74 -1.17 -9.21
CA SER A 53 1.42 -1.75 -10.37
C SER A 53 2.55 -0.84 -10.85
N ASP A 54 2.32 0.48 -10.90
CA ASP A 54 3.34 1.45 -11.28
C ASP A 54 4.53 1.38 -10.31
N ILE A 55 4.25 1.43 -9.00
CA ILE A 55 5.27 1.33 -7.94
C ILE A 55 6.02 -0.01 -7.98
N TYR A 56 5.33 -1.11 -8.30
CA TYR A 56 5.92 -2.44 -8.44
C TYR A 56 7.02 -2.45 -9.52
N TYR A 57 6.73 -1.86 -10.69
CA TYR A 57 7.70 -1.75 -11.76
C TYR A 57 8.80 -0.74 -11.43
N GLU A 58 8.46 0.42 -10.87
CA GLU A 58 9.45 1.44 -10.49
C GLU A 58 10.47 0.97 -9.46
N ASN A 59 10.07 0.06 -8.55
CA ASN A 59 10.94 -0.43 -7.49
C ASN A 59 11.53 -1.83 -7.77
N ASP A 60 11.27 -2.41 -8.94
CA ASP A 60 11.68 -3.77 -9.33
C ASP A 60 11.30 -4.82 -8.27
N TRP A 61 10.03 -4.82 -7.86
CA TRP A 61 9.52 -5.75 -6.85
C TRP A 61 9.44 -7.22 -7.31
N SER A 62 9.84 -7.53 -8.54
CA SER A 62 9.93 -8.87 -9.09
C SER A 62 10.71 -9.87 -8.22
N LYS A 63 11.67 -9.39 -7.41
CA LYS A 63 12.45 -10.21 -6.47
C LYS A 63 11.84 -10.33 -5.08
N ALA A 64 10.81 -9.54 -4.80
CA ALA A 64 10.10 -9.46 -3.53
C ALA A 64 8.59 -9.67 -3.73
N ASP A 65 8.23 -10.52 -4.70
CA ASP A 65 6.85 -10.69 -5.15
C ASP A 65 5.91 -11.11 -4.01
N GLU A 66 6.37 -11.97 -3.10
CA GLU A 66 5.61 -12.38 -1.90
C GLU A 66 5.18 -11.17 -1.04
N TYR A 67 6.07 -10.21 -0.83
CA TYR A 67 5.78 -9.00 -0.06
C TYR A 67 4.89 -8.03 -0.85
N ALA A 68 5.09 -7.94 -2.17
CA ALA A 68 4.25 -7.12 -3.03
C ALA A 68 2.81 -7.65 -3.10
N GLN A 69 2.63 -8.96 -3.24
CA GLN A 69 1.33 -9.65 -3.19
C GLN A 69 0.64 -9.44 -1.85
N ARG A 70 1.41 -9.46 -0.75
CA ARG A 70 0.87 -9.16 0.58
C ARG A 70 0.41 -7.71 0.70
N LEU A 71 1.20 -6.74 0.22
CA LEU A 71 0.79 -5.33 0.17
C LEU A 71 -0.49 -5.15 -0.66
N TRP A 72 -0.58 -5.79 -1.83
CA TRP A 72 -1.78 -5.81 -2.66
C TRP A 72 -2.99 -6.35 -1.91
N SER A 73 -2.86 -7.50 -1.26
CA SER A 73 -3.94 -8.11 -0.49
C SER A 73 -4.45 -7.21 0.63
N LEU A 74 -3.55 -6.52 1.33
CA LEU A 74 -3.93 -5.57 2.38
C LEU A 74 -4.67 -4.36 1.80
N VAL A 75 -4.23 -3.85 0.64
CA VAL A 75 -4.92 -2.75 -0.06
C VAL A 75 -6.29 -3.21 -0.53
N GLU A 76 -6.43 -4.40 -1.11
CA GLU A 76 -7.72 -4.97 -1.50
C GLU A 76 -8.69 -5.08 -0.33
N ASN A 77 -8.22 -5.58 0.82
CA ASN A 77 -9.03 -5.69 2.04
C ASN A 77 -9.53 -4.33 2.56
N LYS A 78 -8.88 -3.21 2.21
CA LYS A 78 -9.38 -1.86 2.55
C LYS A 78 -10.64 -1.49 1.76
N PHE A 79 -10.80 -2.01 0.56
CA PHE A 79 -11.92 -1.66 -0.34
C PHE A 79 -13.05 -2.69 -0.36
N LEU A 80 -12.85 -3.86 0.26
CA LEU A 80 -13.87 -4.87 0.53
C LEU A 80 -14.72 -4.50 1.75
#